data_AF-A0A165E7R7-F1
#
_entry.id   AF-A0A165E7R7-F1
#
_cell.length_a   1.000
_cell.length_b   1.000
_cell.length_c   1.000
_cell.angle_alpha   90.00
_cell.angle_beta   90.00
_cell.angle_gamma   90.00
#
_symmetry.space_group_name_H-M   'P 1'
#
loop_
_entity.id
_entity.type
_entity.pdbx_description
1 polymer ?
#
loop_
_entity_poly.entity_id
_entity_poly.type
_entity_poly.pdbx_seq_one_letter_code
_entity_poly.pdbx_strand_id
1 'polypeptide(L)'
;KACTVFDVDRAYSARVDVRACSDPTCQRSAGPDLGDIGVFNLNNFTLVTHALFSKYDSQFSNSETTFHAFIASMRDEYQTYQSPHAFMSEDLFRTCWFSFMNLQTCSDSFKCTECGDHPDVVIADGVTVAFQKRRRTSKLRPPTCV
;
A
#
# COMPACT_ATOMS: atom_id res chain seq x y z
N LYS A 1 8.50 -4.61 -20.92
CA LYS A 1 8.81 -3.27 -20.38
C LYS A 1 9.75 -3.41 -19.19
N ALA A 2 10.76 -2.55 -19.03
CA ALA A 2 11.64 -2.61 -17.86
C ALA A 2 10.90 -2.08 -16.63
N CYS A 3 11.08 -2.74 -15.49
CA CYS A 3 10.43 -2.39 -14.23
C CYS A 3 11.35 -2.67 -13.03
N THR A 4 11.01 -2.11 -11.89
CA THR A 4 11.69 -2.35 -10.62
C THR A 4 10.76 -3.13 -9.70
N VAL A 5 11.26 -4.25 -9.18
CA VAL A 5 10.58 -5.08 -8.18
C VAL A 5 11.17 -4.75 -6.83
N PHE A 6 10.30 -4.39 -5.88
CA PHE A 6 10.65 -4.15 -4.49
C PHE A 6 10.25 -5.38 -3.66
N ASP A 7 11.23 -6.01 -3.04
CA ASP A 7 11.06 -7.17 -2.17
C ASP A 7 11.49 -6.85 -0.73
N VAL A 8 11.46 -7.82 0.18
CA VAL A 8 11.84 -7.62 1.58
C VAL A 8 13.33 -7.26 1.74
N ASP A 9 14.21 -7.94 1.00
CA ASP A 9 15.65 -7.79 1.23
C ASP A 9 16.31 -6.79 0.27
N ARG A 10 15.75 -6.65 -0.94
CA ARG A 10 16.36 -5.86 -2.01
C ARG A 10 15.35 -5.44 -3.06
N ALA A 11 15.70 -4.41 -3.82
CA ALA A 11 15.04 -4.06 -5.06
C ALA A 11 15.93 -4.40 -6.27
N TYR A 12 15.32 -4.95 -7.31
CA TYR A 12 16.03 -5.37 -8.53
C TYR A 12 15.24 -5.03 -9.78
N SER A 13 15.95 -4.93 -10.90
CA SER A 13 15.34 -4.68 -12.21
C SER A 13 14.80 -5.97 -12.82
N ALA A 14 13.59 -5.92 -13.33
CA ALA A 14 12.93 -7.01 -14.02
C ALA A 14 12.28 -6.52 -15.32
N ARG A 15 11.68 -7.46 -16.05
CA ARG A 15 10.90 -7.16 -17.26
C ARG A 15 9.50 -7.74 -17.10
N VAL A 16 8.50 -6.93 -17.43
CA VAL A 16 7.10 -7.34 -17.47
C VAL A 16 6.56 -7.19 -18.89
N ASP A 17 5.83 -8.18 -19.38
CA ASP A 17 5.18 -8.10 -20.68
C ASP A 17 3.91 -7.26 -20.57
N VAL A 18 3.72 -6.32 -21.50
CA VAL A 18 2.58 -5.40 -21.49
C VAL A 18 1.95 -5.38 -22.87
N ARG A 19 0.63 -5.26 -22.90
CA ARG A 19 -0.13 -5.01 -24.13
C ARG A 19 -0.49 -3.54 -24.20
N ALA A 20 -0.12 -2.89 -25.31
CA ALA A 20 -0.55 -1.52 -25.57
C ALA A 20 -2.08 -1.49 -25.77
N CYS A 21 -2.71 -0.36 -25.42
CA CYS A 21 -4.11 -0.15 -25.75
C CYS A 21 -4.30 -0.21 -27.28
N SER A 22 -5.42 -0.77 -27.73
CA SER A 22 -5.77 -0.86 -29.15
C SER A 22 -6.05 0.50 -29.78
N ASP A 23 -6.38 1.51 -28.98
CA ASP A 23 -6.60 2.87 -29.44
C ASP A 23 -5.26 3.64 -29.53
N PRO A 24 -4.87 4.13 -30.71
CA PRO A 24 -3.62 4.87 -30.91
C PRO A 24 -3.56 6.21 -30.16
N THR A 25 -4.69 6.76 -29.72
CA THR A 25 -4.72 7.95 -28.85
C THR A 25 -4.45 7.63 -27.39
N CYS A 26 -4.58 6.36 -27.00
CA CYS A 26 -4.41 5.92 -25.63
C CYS A 26 -2.97 5.42 -25.40
N GLN A 27 -2.16 6.23 -24.71
CA GLN A 27 -0.79 5.86 -24.34
C GLN A 27 -0.70 4.84 -23.18
N ARG A 28 -1.83 4.25 -22.76
CA ARG A 28 -1.87 3.30 -21.65
C ARG A 28 -1.49 1.91 -22.13
N SER A 29 -0.95 1.12 -21.21
CA SER A 29 -0.66 -0.30 -21.45
C SER A 29 -1.24 -1.13 -20.31
N ALA A 30 -1.82 -2.28 -20.64
CA ALA A 30 -2.27 -3.26 -19.67
C ALA A 30 -1.13 -4.26 -19.43
N GLY A 31 -0.70 -4.39 -18.18
CA GLY A 31 0.22 -5.45 -17.76
C GLY A 31 -0.52 -6.57 -17.03
N PRO A 32 0.18 -7.67 -16.73
CA PRO A 32 -0.34 -8.78 -15.95
C PRO A 32 -0.61 -8.35 -14.50
N ASP A 33 -1.54 -9.05 -13.87
CA ASP A 33 -1.92 -8.85 -12.47
C ASP A 33 -0.84 -9.35 -11.50
N LEU A 34 -0.16 -10.45 -11.86
CA LEU A 34 0.96 -11.07 -11.11
C LEU A 34 0.61 -11.53 -9.67
N GLY A 35 -0.66 -11.48 -9.27
CA GLY A 35 -1.12 -11.91 -7.94
C GLY A 35 -0.80 -13.38 -7.63
N ASP A 36 -0.89 -14.27 -8.62
CA ASP A 36 -0.63 -15.71 -8.45
C ASP A 36 0.81 -16.03 -8.02
N ILE A 37 1.76 -15.16 -8.35
CA ILE A 37 3.17 -15.30 -7.96
C ILE A 37 3.53 -14.42 -6.75
N GLY A 38 2.53 -13.81 -6.12
CA GLY A 38 2.70 -12.96 -4.94
C GLY A 38 3.34 -11.61 -5.25
N VAL A 39 3.09 -11.03 -6.43
CA VAL A 39 3.61 -9.72 -6.81
C VAL A 39 2.46 -8.80 -7.20
N PHE A 40 2.42 -7.62 -6.58
CA PHE A 40 1.48 -6.57 -6.90
C PHE A 40 2.06 -5.62 -7.95
N ASN A 41 1.31 -5.38 -9.02
CA ASN A 41 1.68 -4.48 -10.11
C ASN A 41 0.94 -3.13 -9.99
N LEU A 42 1.65 -2.06 -9.60
CA LEU A 42 1.04 -0.74 -9.48
C LEU A 42 0.77 -0.07 -10.85
N ASN A 43 1.77 -0.07 -11.74
CA ASN A 43 1.73 0.73 -12.98
C ASN A 43 2.63 0.18 -14.11
N ASN A 44 2.98 -1.10 -14.07
CA ASN A 44 3.90 -1.80 -14.97
C ASN A 44 5.38 -1.37 -14.89
N PHE A 45 5.71 -0.41 -14.03
CA PHE A 45 7.09 0.02 -13.76
C PHE A 45 7.49 -0.23 -12.31
N THR A 46 6.56 -0.08 -11.37
CA THR A 46 6.74 -0.37 -9.95
C THR A 46 5.96 -1.62 -9.59
N LEU A 47 6.70 -2.66 -9.19
CA LEU A 47 6.14 -3.92 -8.72
C LEU A 47 6.58 -4.12 -7.27
N VAL A 48 5.70 -4.66 -6.44
CA VAL A 48 5.95 -4.84 -5.01
C VAL A 48 5.55 -6.25 -4.61
N THR A 49 6.39 -6.98 -3.89
CA THR A 49 6.05 -8.34 -3.44
C THR A 49 5.01 -8.31 -2.33
N HIS A 50 4.13 -9.31 -2.29
CA HIS A 50 3.20 -9.49 -1.18
C HIS A 50 3.95 -9.71 0.13
N ALA A 51 5.13 -10.34 0.09
CA ALA A 51 6.00 -10.51 1.25
C ALA A 51 6.38 -9.16 1.90
N LEU A 52 6.67 -8.13 1.09
CA LEU A 52 6.94 -6.80 1.61
C LEU A 52 5.71 -6.17 2.29
N PHE A 53 4.52 -6.34 1.71
CA PHE A 53 3.29 -5.87 2.34
C PHE A 53 2.98 -6.64 3.62
N SER A 54 3.09 -7.97 3.63
CA SER A 54 2.88 -8.78 4.83
C SER A 54 3.86 -8.43 5.95
N LYS A 55 5.12 -8.07 5.61
CA LYS A 55 6.09 -7.57 6.60
C LYS A 55 5.59 -6.26 7.23
N TYR A 56 5.12 -5.32 6.41
CA TYR A 56 4.55 -4.08 6.92
C TYR A 56 3.29 -4.33 7.74
N ASP A 57 2.33 -5.12 7.26
CA ASP A 57 1.08 -5.42 7.95
C ASP A 57 1.36 -6.06 9.32
N SER A 58 2.32 -6.98 9.40
CA SER A 58 2.74 -7.58 10.67
C SER A 58 3.32 -6.54 11.65
N GLN A 59 4.15 -5.60 11.18
CA GLN A 59 4.71 -4.55 12.05
C GLN A 59 3.66 -3.49 12.41
N PHE A 60 2.75 -3.20 11.50
CA PHE A 60 1.64 -2.30 11.71
C PHE A 60 0.69 -2.87 12.77
N SER A 61 0.28 -4.13 12.65
CA SER A 61 -0.65 -4.78 13.58
C SER A 61 -0.03 -5.10 14.94
N ASN A 62 1.23 -5.55 14.99
CA ASN A 62 1.84 -6.01 16.25
C ASN A 62 2.63 -4.91 17.00
N SER A 63 3.06 -3.86 16.30
CA SER A 63 3.94 -2.83 16.87
C SER A 63 3.54 -1.40 16.49
N GLU A 64 2.32 -1.20 15.99
CA GLU A 64 1.76 0.12 15.63
C GLU A 64 2.72 0.95 14.75
N THR A 65 3.47 0.27 13.89
CA THR A 65 4.58 0.89 13.17
C THR A 65 4.04 1.84 12.12
N THR A 66 4.42 3.13 12.23
CA THR A 66 4.07 4.14 11.23
C THR A 66 4.78 3.86 9.90
N PHE A 67 4.19 4.33 8.78
CA PHE A 67 4.85 4.28 7.47
C PHE A 67 6.29 4.80 7.52
N HIS A 68 6.48 5.97 8.13
CA HIS A 68 7.78 6.61 8.22
C HIS A 68 8.83 5.72 8.89
N ALA A 69 8.49 5.14 10.05
CA ALA A 69 9.37 4.24 10.78
C ALA A 69 9.69 2.98 9.98
N PHE A 70 8.68 2.37 9.34
CA PHE A 70 8.89 1.20 8.48
C PHE A 70 9.85 1.49 7.32
N ILE A 71 9.64 2.61 6.61
CA ILE A 71 10.46 2.99 5.46
C ILE A 71 11.90 3.31 5.88
N ALA A 72 12.09 3.94 7.03
CA ALA A 72 13.42 4.19 7.59
C ALA A 72 14.15 2.87 7.85
N SER A 73 13.50 1.92 8.54
CA SER A 73 14.04 0.56 8.76
C SER A 73 14.40 -0.13 7.45
N MET A 74 13.50 -0.12 6.47
CA MET A 74 13.72 -0.76 5.18
C MET A 74 14.89 -0.14 4.39
N ARG A 75 15.11 1.17 4.51
CA ARG A 75 16.27 1.83 3.88
C ARG A 75 17.58 1.37 4.50
N ASP A 76 17.64 1.27 5.82
CA ASP A 76 18.82 0.80 6.54
C ASP A 76 19.10 -0.67 6.22
N GLU A 77 18.07 -1.51 6.15
CA GLU A 77 18.17 -2.91 5.71
C GLU A 77 18.67 -3.02 4.27
N TYR A 78 18.12 -2.24 3.34
CA TYR A 78 18.56 -2.24 1.94
C TYR A 78 20.03 -1.82 1.77
N GLN A 79 20.49 -0.86 2.58
CA GLN A 79 21.90 -0.48 2.60
C GLN A 79 22.78 -1.62 3.15
N THR A 80 22.32 -2.26 4.23
CA THR A 80 23.00 -3.41 4.87
C THR A 80 23.14 -4.59 3.90
N TYR A 81 22.08 -4.90 3.15
CA TYR A 81 22.06 -5.98 2.16
C TYR A 81 22.64 -5.58 0.80
N GLN A 82 23.17 -4.36 0.66
CA GLN A 82 23.74 -3.85 -0.58
C GLN A 82 22.78 -3.99 -1.77
N SER A 83 21.52 -3.62 -1.55
CA SER A 83 20.48 -3.67 -2.57
C SER A 83 20.91 -2.87 -3.82
N PRO A 84 20.74 -3.42 -5.04
CA PRO A 84 21.06 -2.73 -6.29
C PRO A 84 20.34 -1.38 -6.45
N HIS A 85 19.14 -1.26 -5.88
CA HIS A 85 18.33 -0.04 -5.90
C HIS A 85 17.97 0.38 -4.49
N ALA A 86 17.88 1.69 -4.27
CA ALA A 86 17.38 2.24 -3.00
C ALA A 86 15.92 1.88 -2.77
N PHE A 87 15.52 1.79 -1.49
CA PHE A 87 14.12 1.60 -1.14
C PHE A 87 13.27 2.80 -1.56
N MET A 88 11.97 2.56 -1.78
CA MET A 88 11.05 3.56 -2.32
C MET A 88 10.81 4.76 -1.39
N SER A 89 10.20 5.82 -1.94
CA SER A 89 9.77 6.98 -1.15
C SER A 89 8.52 6.65 -0.33
N GLU A 90 8.26 7.48 0.69
CA GLU A 90 7.09 7.29 1.56
C GLU A 90 5.76 7.43 0.84
N ASP A 91 5.65 8.42 -0.03
CA ASP A 91 4.44 8.61 -0.85
C ASP A 91 4.21 7.45 -1.81
N LEU A 92 5.29 6.88 -2.39
CA LEU A 92 5.18 5.74 -3.29
C LEU A 92 4.74 4.49 -2.51
N PHE A 93 5.38 4.18 -1.38
CA PHE A 93 5.00 3.03 -0.56
C PHE A 93 3.55 3.12 -0.10
N ARG A 94 3.15 4.28 0.41
CA ARG A 94 1.78 4.53 0.86
C ARG A 94 0.78 4.34 -0.28
N THR A 95 1.09 4.82 -1.47
CA THR A 95 0.27 4.61 -2.67
C THR A 95 0.17 3.12 -3.00
N CYS A 96 1.28 2.40 -3.04
CA CYS A 96 1.33 0.96 -3.28
C CYS A 96 0.47 0.19 -2.27
N TRP A 97 0.66 0.45 -0.98
CA TRP A 97 -0.05 -0.26 0.09
C TRP A 97 -1.56 0.01 0.06
N PHE A 98 -1.99 1.26 -0.07
CA PHE A 98 -3.43 1.56 -0.20
C PHE A 98 -4.04 0.96 -1.47
N SER A 99 -3.32 0.97 -2.60
CA SER A 99 -3.79 0.33 -3.82
C SER A 99 -3.89 -1.19 -3.66
N PHE A 100 -2.95 -1.83 -2.97
CA PHE A 100 -3.00 -3.24 -2.63
C PHE A 100 -4.18 -3.58 -1.70
N MET A 101 -4.37 -2.79 -0.63
CA MET A 101 -5.50 -2.95 0.29
C MET A 101 -6.86 -2.82 -0.39
N ASN A 102 -7.00 -1.97 -1.41
CA ASN A 102 -8.25 -1.85 -2.18
C ASN A 102 -8.58 -3.11 -3.01
N LEU A 103 -7.58 -3.96 -3.30
CA LEU A 103 -7.80 -5.25 -3.96
C LEU A 103 -8.12 -6.36 -2.96
N GLN A 104 -7.70 -6.21 -1.71
CA GLN A 104 -8.03 -7.15 -0.65
C GLN A 104 -9.51 -7.01 -0.33
N THR A 105 -10.25 -8.12 -0.43
CA THR A 105 -11.61 -8.16 0.09
C THR A 105 -11.50 -8.36 1.59
N CYS A 106 -11.30 -7.28 2.35
CA CYS A 106 -11.43 -7.29 3.81
C CYS A 106 -12.92 -7.43 4.16
N SER A 107 -13.48 -8.63 3.93
CA SER A 107 -14.77 -9.01 4.47
C SER A 107 -14.55 -9.39 5.92
N ASP A 108 -14.47 -8.38 6.79
CA ASP A 108 -14.39 -8.66 8.20
C ASP A 108 -15.77 -9.11 8.67
N SER A 109 -15.82 -10.13 9.53
CA SER A 109 -17.03 -10.49 10.27
C SER A 109 -17.31 -9.50 11.42
N PHE A 110 -16.78 -8.27 11.35
CA PHE A 110 -17.03 -7.21 12.33
C PHE A 110 -18.45 -6.66 12.14
N LYS A 111 -19.41 -7.48 12.55
CA LYS A 111 -20.82 -7.12 12.69
C LYS A 111 -21.04 -6.67 14.12
N CYS A 112 -21.45 -5.42 14.29
CA CYS A 112 -21.95 -4.98 15.58
C CYS A 112 -23.17 -5.84 15.93
N THR A 113 -23.21 -6.47 17.12
CA THR A 113 -24.35 -7.31 17.52
C THR A 113 -25.66 -6.51 17.66
N GLU A 114 -25.55 -5.21 17.91
CA GLU A 114 -26.68 -4.27 18.02
C GLU A 114 -27.01 -3.59 16.68
N CYS A 115 -25.97 -3.15 15.97
CA CYS A 115 -26.05 -2.25 14.81
C CYS A 115 -26.00 -2.97 13.45
N GLY A 116 -25.66 -4.26 13.44
CA GLY A 116 -25.42 -5.01 12.22
C GLY A 116 -24.17 -4.57 11.47
N ASP A 117 -24.22 -4.67 10.14
CA ASP A 117 -23.06 -4.51 9.24
C ASP A 117 -22.73 -3.03 8.95
N HIS A 118 -23.60 -2.10 9.37
CA HIS A 118 -23.53 -0.67 9.04
C HIS A 118 -23.82 0.23 10.26
N PRO A 119 -22.94 0.26 11.28
CA PRO A 119 -23.09 1.20 12.39
C PRO A 119 -22.90 2.66 11.93
N ASP A 120 -23.63 3.59 12.55
CA ASP A 120 -23.51 5.04 12.27
C ASP A 120 -22.11 5.60 12.60
N VAL A 121 -21.41 4.97 13.54
CA VAL A 121 -20.07 5.34 13.99
C VAL A 121 -19.22 4.08 14.19
N VAL A 122 -18.09 4.00 13.48
CA VAL A 122 -17.07 2.97 13.67
C VAL A 122 -15.89 3.59 14.42
N ILE A 123 -15.61 3.07 15.62
CA ILE A 123 -14.40 3.40 16.37
C ILE A 123 -13.45 2.21 16.24
N ALA A 124 -12.41 2.36 15.41
CA ALA A 124 -11.33 1.41 15.31
C ALA A 124 -10.23 1.82 16.28
N ASP A 125 -9.96 0.98 17.29
CA ASP A 125 -8.84 1.20 18.20
C ASP A 125 -7.53 0.92 17.43
N GLY A 126 -6.63 1.91 17.36
CA GLY A 126 -5.32 1.75 16.73
C GLY A 126 -5.01 2.56 15.46
N VAL A 127 -5.85 3.49 14.98
CA VAL A 127 -5.42 4.44 13.92
C VAL A 127 -5.96 5.84 14.14
N THR A 128 -5.07 6.80 14.37
CA THR A 128 -5.40 8.23 14.23
C THR A 128 -5.32 8.62 12.74
N VAL A 129 -6.44 8.52 12.02
CA VAL A 129 -6.52 9.07 10.65
C VAL A 129 -6.69 10.58 10.72
N ALA A 130 -5.59 11.32 10.62
CA ALA A 130 -5.64 12.78 10.48
C ALA A 130 -6.00 13.15 9.04
N PHE A 131 -7.17 13.76 8.83
CA PHE A 131 -7.53 14.33 7.53
C PHE A 131 -6.65 15.54 7.20
N GLN A 132 -6.20 15.64 5.95
CA GLN A 132 -5.55 16.86 5.46
C GLN A 132 -6.50 18.05 5.66
N LYS A 133 -5.98 19.18 6.19
CA LYS A 133 -6.76 20.38 6.54
C LYS A 133 -7.69 20.88 5.43
N ARG A 134 -7.29 20.68 4.16
CA ARG A 134 -8.07 21.02 2.95
C ARG A 134 -9.31 20.15 2.69
N ARG A 135 -9.42 18.97 3.32
CA ARG A 135 -10.56 18.05 3.23
C ARG A 135 -11.53 18.17 4.41
N ARG A 136 -11.31 19.16 5.29
CA ARG A 136 -12.17 19.44 6.43
C ARG A 136 -13.46 20.08 5.92
N THR A 137 -14.54 19.30 5.89
CA THR A 137 -15.89 19.80 5.56
C THR A 137 -16.56 20.33 6.83
N SER A 138 -17.69 21.04 6.68
CA SER A 138 -18.50 21.49 7.83
C SER A 138 -19.04 20.35 8.70
N LYS A 139 -19.05 19.11 8.17
CA LYS A 139 -19.53 17.90 8.86
C LYS A 139 -18.41 17.05 9.47
N LEU A 140 -17.15 17.28 9.11
CA LEU A 140 -16.00 16.54 9.65
C LEU A 140 -15.35 17.35 10.78
N ARG A 141 -15.51 16.89 12.03
CA ARG A 141 -14.88 17.48 13.22
C ARG A 141 -13.85 16.50 13.79
N PRO A 142 -12.72 17.00 14.33
CA PRO A 142 -11.78 16.14 15.05
C PRO A 142 -12.48 15.50 16.26
N PRO A 143 -12.16 14.23 16.60
CA PRO A 143 -12.84 13.50 17.68
C PRO A 143 -12.61 14.08 19.08
N THR A 144 -11.59 14.93 19.25
CA THR A 144 -11.27 15.56 20.53
C THR A 144 -11.38 17.08 20.40
N CYS A 145 -12.30 17.67 21.15
CA CYS A 145 -12.27 19.09 21.49
C CYS A 145 -11.30 19.26 22.67
N VAL A 146 -10.32 20.16 22.54
CA VAL A 146 -9.59 20.71 23.70
C VAL A 146 -10.45 21.81 24.30
#